data_AF-A0A1G2WAN9-F1
#
_entry.id   AF-A0A1G2WAN9-F1
#
_cell.length_a   1.000
_cell.length_b   1.000
_cell.length_c   1.000
_cell.angle_alpha   90.00
_cell.angle_beta   90.00
_cell.angle_gamma   90.00
#
_symmetry.space_group_name_H-M   'P 1'
#
loop_
_entity.id
_entity.type
_entity.pdbx_description
1 polymer ?
#
loop_
_entity_poly.entity_id
_entity_poly.type
_entity_poly.pdbx_seq_one_letter_code
_entity_poly.pdbx_strand_id
1 'polypeptide(L)'
;MRIALSSLILVAGIATAAQAQDPAAQPAPPAAPTTAAPASATPAPADAAQPAPAAPAAEAPAAPPAEPAPPPPTLPTSGYGFEAIQVIEKICIPAVRGQGVDPVAKANGFKMNRRDQTWAKPFGTENKAYQVIVFPSGSNKSVCNVELRYPVGAAEDIAKALNVWAFVQQPPLDPTANYTQPQDPDGLKRVRRSWEYLTTNRSIGLNYSTVRKPDDSQVNAKYDMGTLQYQERTF
;
A
#
# COMPACT_ATOMS: atom_id res chain seq x y z
N MET A 1 56.87 -4.91 25.05
CA MET A 1 56.96 -5.96 24.01
C MET A 1 56.04 -5.58 22.87
N ARG A 2 56.61 -5.33 21.69
CA ARG A 2 55.93 -4.98 20.44
C ARG A 2 55.53 -6.27 19.74
N ILE A 3 54.26 -6.43 19.35
CA ILE A 3 53.90 -7.26 18.19
C ILE A 3 52.76 -6.54 17.47
N ALA A 4 53.13 -5.82 16.42
CA ALA A 4 52.25 -5.37 15.36
C ALA A 4 52.19 -6.49 14.31
N LEU A 5 50.99 -6.90 13.90
CA LEU A 5 50.79 -7.73 12.72
C LEU A 5 49.68 -7.11 11.89
N SER A 6 50.12 -6.16 11.07
CA SER A 6 49.44 -5.70 9.87
C SER A 6 49.31 -6.86 8.90
N SER A 7 48.10 -7.15 8.44
CA SER A 7 47.88 -7.94 7.22
C SER A 7 47.01 -7.12 6.29
N LEU A 8 47.71 -6.49 5.35
CA LEU A 8 47.18 -5.93 4.12
C LEU A 8 46.73 -7.11 3.25
N ILE A 9 45.45 -7.19 2.89
CA ILE A 9 45.02 -7.97 1.73
C ILE A 9 44.46 -6.96 0.71
N LEU A 10 45.30 -6.68 -0.26
CA LEU A 10 45.01 -5.95 -1.49
C LEU A 10 44.50 -6.99 -2.49
N VAL A 11 43.22 -6.97 -2.87
CA VAL A 11 42.74 -7.68 -4.06
C VAL A 11 42.23 -6.65 -5.03
N ALA A 12 43.00 -6.47 -6.10
CA ALA A 12 42.67 -5.68 -7.26
C ALA A 12 41.72 -6.45 -8.18
N GLY A 13 40.65 -5.77 -8.58
CA GLY A 13 40.09 -5.78 -9.94
C GLY A 13 39.46 -7.07 -10.46
N ILE A 14 38.13 -7.03 -10.63
CA ILE A 14 37.54 -7.04 -11.98
C ILE A 14 36.30 -6.14 -11.96
N ALA A 15 36.38 -5.00 -12.64
CA ALA A 15 35.23 -4.16 -12.91
C ALA A 15 34.36 -4.86 -13.96
N THR A 16 33.25 -5.47 -13.54
CA THR A 16 32.19 -5.84 -14.48
C THR A 16 31.34 -4.60 -14.70
N ALA A 17 31.56 -3.91 -15.81
CA ALA A 17 30.60 -2.94 -16.31
C ALA A 17 29.32 -3.70 -16.66
N ALA A 18 28.30 -3.60 -15.81
CA ALA A 18 26.94 -3.95 -16.18
C ALA A 18 26.48 -2.92 -17.22
N GLN A 19 26.56 -3.29 -18.50
CA GLN A 19 25.85 -2.54 -19.52
C GLN A 19 24.36 -2.69 -19.22
N ALA A 20 23.69 -1.57 -18.93
CA ALA A 20 22.26 -1.46 -19.01
C ALA A 20 21.86 -1.82 -20.45
N GLN A 21 21.21 -2.97 -20.63
CA GLN A 21 20.49 -3.24 -21.86
C GLN A 21 19.18 -2.47 -21.77
N ASP A 22 19.11 -1.34 -22.47
CA ASP A 22 17.84 -0.75 -22.87
C ASP A 22 16.99 -1.84 -23.55
N PRO A 23 15.73 -2.05 -23.14
CA PRO A 23 14.78 -2.73 -23.99
C PRO A 23 14.62 -1.89 -25.26
N ALA A 24 15.14 -2.39 -26.37
CA ALA A 24 14.90 -1.84 -27.68
C ALA A 24 13.39 -1.65 -27.88
N ALA A 25 12.99 -0.43 -28.25
CA ALA A 25 11.65 -0.13 -28.69
C ALA A 25 11.28 -1.07 -29.85
N GLN A 26 10.26 -1.89 -29.64
CA GLN A 26 9.72 -2.75 -30.67
C GLN A 26 9.06 -1.89 -31.76
N PRO A 27 9.44 -2.03 -33.04
CA PRO A 27 8.78 -1.31 -34.13
C PRO A 27 7.31 -1.73 -34.25
N ALA A 28 6.42 -0.76 -34.44
CA ALA A 28 5.02 -1.01 -34.74
C ALA A 28 4.89 -1.78 -36.08
N PRO A 29 3.98 -2.78 -36.17
CA PRO A 29 3.74 -3.47 -37.43
C PRO A 29 3.09 -2.54 -38.47
N PRO A 30 3.41 -2.71 -39.78
CA PRO A 30 2.92 -1.87 -40.85
C PRO A 30 1.42 -2.07 -41.11
N ALA A 31 0.73 -0.98 -41.47
CA ALA A 31 -0.67 -1.00 -41.87
C ALA A 31 -0.88 -1.85 -43.13
N ALA A 32 -1.88 -2.73 -43.08
CA ALA A 32 -2.29 -3.55 -44.23
C ALA A 32 -2.97 -2.68 -45.31
N PRO A 33 -2.79 -3.02 -46.60
CA PRO A 33 -3.28 -2.22 -47.72
C PRO A 33 -4.79 -2.39 -47.94
N THR A 34 -5.49 -1.26 -48.08
CA THR A 34 -6.86 -1.16 -48.59
C THR A 34 -6.95 -1.66 -50.03
N THR A 35 -7.76 -2.70 -50.24
CA THR A 35 -8.18 -3.16 -51.57
C THR A 35 -9.44 -2.41 -51.99
N ALA A 36 -9.39 -1.77 -53.15
CA ALA A 36 -10.52 -1.13 -53.82
C ALA A 36 -11.22 -2.12 -54.76
N ALA A 37 -12.56 -2.13 -54.80
CA ALA A 37 -13.40 -2.59 -55.91
C ALA A 37 -14.88 -2.15 -55.68
N PRO A 38 -15.78 -2.18 -56.69
CA PRO A 38 -16.22 -1.00 -57.43
C PRO A 38 -17.70 -0.63 -57.23
N ALA A 39 -18.06 0.56 -57.73
CA ALA A 39 -19.42 1.09 -57.77
C ALA A 39 -20.33 0.36 -58.76
N SER A 40 -21.63 0.21 -58.41
CA SER A 40 -22.81 0.70 -59.15
C SER A 40 -24.06 -0.17 -58.86
N ALA A 41 -25.08 0.41 -58.22
CA ALA A 41 -26.47 0.01 -58.42
C ALA A 41 -27.43 1.16 -58.07
N THR A 42 -28.32 1.43 -59.01
CA THR A 42 -29.36 2.46 -59.14
C THR A 42 -30.31 2.57 -57.93
N PRO A 43 -30.81 3.78 -57.56
CA PRO A 43 -31.88 3.91 -56.57
C PRO A 43 -33.26 3.71 -57.20
N ALA A 44 -34.09 2.86 -56.57
CA ALA A 44 -35.52 2.74 -56.83
C ALA A 44 -36.32 3.82 -56.06
N PRO A 45 -37.55 4.17 -56.47
CA PRO A 45 -38.28 5.33 -55.95
C PRO A 45 -38.78 5.13 -54.52
N ALA A 46 -38.74 6.20 -53.74
CA ALA A 46 -39.27 6.26 -52.38
C ALA A 46 -40.80 6.20 -52.38
N ASP A 47 -41.35 5.18 -51.72
CA ASP A 47 -42.75 5.14 -51.31
C ASP A 47 -42.94 6.04 -50.09
N ALA A 48 -43.89 6.97 -50.19
CA ALA A 48 -44.23 7.92 -49.13
C ALA A 48 -44.97 7.18 -48.00
N ALA A 49 -44.27 6.88 -46.91
CA ALA A 49 -44.90 6.42 -45.67
C ALA A 49 -45.63 7.60 -44.99
N GLN A 50 -46.94 7.45 -44.84
CA GLN A 50 -47.81 8.33 -44.07
C GLN A 50 -47.32 8.51 -42.61
N PRO A 51 -47.46 9.71 -42.00
CA PRO A 51 -47.12 9.90 -40.59
C PRO A 51 -48.11 9.14 -39.69
N ALA A 52 -47.58 8.30 -38.80
CA ALA A 52 -48.35 7.71 -37.71
C ALA A 52 -48.66 8.77 -36.63
N PRO A 53 -49.84 8.72 -35.98
CA PRO A 53 -50.18 9.66 -34.91
C PRO A 53 -49.23 9.50 -33.72
N ALA A 54 -48.76 10.61 -33.16
CA ALA A 54 -47.96 10.63 -31.94
C ALA A 54 -48.78 10.06 -30.77
N ALA A 55 -48.29 8.98 -30.16
CA ALA A 55 -48.81 8.49 -28.89
C ALA A 55 -48.49 9.50 -27.76
N PRO A 56 -49.41 9.75 -26.82
CA PRO A 56 -49.13 10.63 -25.68
C PRO A 56 -47.95 10.08 -24.86
N ALA A 57 -47.00 10.96 -24.54
CA ALA A 57 -45.91 10.63 -23.63
C ALA A 57 -46.51 10.28 -22.25
N ALA A 58 -46.33 9.04 -21.82
CA ALA A 58 -46.60 8.66 -20.44
C ALA A 58 -45.58 9.36 -19.55
N GLU A 59 -46.06 10.14 -18.57
CA GLU A 59 -45.21 10.70 -17.52
C GLU A 59 -44.49 9.56 -16.81
N ALA A 60 -43.16 9.57 -16.88
CA ALA A 60 -42.32 8.70 -16.09
C ALA A 60 -42.57 9.00 -14.61
N PRO A 61 -42.83 7.99 -13.76
CA PRO A 61 -43.00 8.20 -12.33
C PRO A 61 -41.80 8.96 -11.75
N ALA A 62 -42.08 9.94 -10.89
CA ALA A 62 -41.04 10.70 -10.20
C ALA A 62 -40.06 9.73 -9.51
N ALA A 63 -38.77 9.92 -9.76
CA ALA A 63 -37.73 9.14 -9.11
C ALA A 63 -37.88 9.26 -7.58
N PRO A 64 -37.80 8.14 -6.83
CA PRO A 64 -37.89 8.20 -5.38
C PRO A 64 -36.78 9.12 -4.83
N PRO A 65 -37.04 9.84 -3.72
CA PRO A 65 -36.05 10.72 -3.11
C PRO A 65 -34.73 9.95 -2.87
N ALA A 66 -33.62 10.54 -3.30
CA ALA A 66 -32.31 9.98 -3.04
C ALA A 66 -32.12 9.84 -1.52
N GLU A 67 -31.85 8.61 -1.07
CA GLU A 67 -31.54 8.34 0.33
C GLU A 67 -30.31 9.17 0.76
N PRO A 68 -30.32 9.78 1.95
CA PRO A 68 -29.15 10.50 2.44
C PRO A 68 -27.95 9.56 2.48
N ALA A 69 -26.82 10.00 1.93
CA ALA A 69 -25.59 9.23 2.01
C ALA A 69 -25.26 8.90 3.48
N PRO A 70 -24.85 7.65 3.78
CA PRO A 70 -24.52 7.27 5.15
C PRO A 70 -23.41 8.18 5.71
N PRO A 71 -23.41 8.48 7.02
CA PRO A 71 -22.37 9.28 7.62
C PRO A 71 -21.00 8.65 7.38
N PRO A 72 -19.94 9.47 7.19
CA PRO A 72 -18.61 8.95 6.93
C PRO A 72 -18.17 8.04 8.09
N PRO A 73 -17.46 6.93 7.81
CA PRO A 73 -17.03 6.00 8.83
C PRO A 73 -16.13 6.70 9.85
N THR A 74 -16.35 6.44 11.14
CA THR A 74 -15.56 7.04 12.23
C THR A 74 -14.31 6.22 12.52
N LEU A 75 -13.20 6.89 12.81
CA LEU A 75 -11.98 6.24 13.27
C LEU A 75 -12.21 5.52 14.61
N PRO A 76 -11.59 4.34 14.82
CA PRO A 76 -11.62 3.71 16.13
C PRO A 76 -10.91 4.60 17.15
N THR A 77 -11.42 4.60 18.38
CA THR A 77 -10.84 5.36 19.50
C THR A 77 -10.08 4.48 20.50
N SER A 78 -10.10 3.15 20.29
CA SER A 78 -9.42 2.16 21.12
C SER A 78 -9.14 0.87 20.33
N GLY A 79 -8.40 -0.06 20.95
CA GLY A 79 -8.05 -1.36 20.37
C GLY A 79 -6.82 -1.32 19.44
N TYR A 80 -6.49 -2.47 18.87
CA TYR A 80 -5.27 -2.66 18.07
C TYR A 80 -5.25 -1.81 16.79
N GLY A 81 -6.42 -1.60 16.17
CA GLY A 81 -6.55 -0.71 15.01
C GLY A 81 -6.26 0.75 15.34
N PHE A 82 -6.77 1.24 16.47
CA PHE A 82 -6.46 2.59 16.97
C PHE A 82 -4.97 2.75 17.27
N GLU A 83 -4.35 1.79 17.97
CA GLU A 83 -2.93 1.84 18.29
C GLU A 83 -2.06 1.82 17.01
N ALA A 84 -2.41 1.04 16.00
CA ALA A 84 -1.72 1.06 14.71
C ALA A 84 -1.81 2.44 14.02
N ILE A 85 -2.99 3.09 14.08
CA ILE A 85 -3.19 4.45 13.57
C ILE A 85 -2.35 5.46 14.35
N GLN A 86 -2.32 5.37 15.68
CA GLN A 86 -1.51 6.27 16.51
C GLN A 86 -0.02 6.16 16.17
N VAL A 87 0.47 4.97 15.82
CA VAL A 87 1.85 4.80 15.36
C VAL A 87 2.08 5.51 14.03
N ILE A 88 1.15 5.41 13.09
CA ILE A 88 1.25 6.15 11.83
C ILE A 88 1.32 7.66 12.11
N GLU A 89 0.35 8.19 12.86
CA GLU A 89 0.18 9.63 13.05
C GLU A 89 1.25 10.26 13.93
N LYS A 90 1.65 9.57 15.01
CA LYS A 90 2.55 10.14 16.02
C LYS A 90 4.01 9.76 15.77
N ILE A 91 4.28 8.69 15.04
CA ILE A 91 5.66 8.22 14.77
C ILE A 91 6.01 8.33 13.30
N CYS A 92 5.27 7.64 12.43
CA CYS A 92 5.69 7.49 11.04
C CYS A 92 5.58 8.79 10.25
N ILE A 93 4.48 9.53 10.36
CA ILE A 93 4.29 10.81 9.66
C ILE A 93 5.41 11.81 10.04
N PRO A 94 5.68 12.08 11.33
CA PRO A 94 6.79 12.95 11.69
C PRO A 94 8.15 12.43 11.20
N ALA A 95 8.38 11.12 11.27
CA ALA A 95 9.64 10.51 10.84
C ALA A 95 9.90 10.68 9.35
N VAL A 96 8.92 10.38 8.48
CA VAL A 96 9.10 10.53 7.03
C VAL A 96 9.17 11.99 6.58
N ARG A 97 8.68 12.91 7.40
CA ARG A 97 8.79 14.37 7.22
C ARG A 97 10.07 14.96 7.80
N GLY A 98 11.03 14.12 8.20
CA GLY A 98 12.39 14.53 8.55
C GLY A 98 12.67 14.63 10.05
N GLN A 99 11.71 14.32 10.93
CA GLN A 99 12.03 14.16 12.35
C GLN A 99 12.80 12.85 12.57
N GLY A 100 13.73 12.83 13.53
CA GLY A 100 14.41 11.60 13.91
C GLY A 100 13.43 10.63 14.59
N VAL A 101 13.47 9.34 14.24
CA VAL A 101 12.63 8.31 14.88
C VAL A 101 12.90 8.24 16.39
N ASP A 102 14.14 8.37 16.82
CA ASP A 102 14.52 8.24 18.23
C ASP A 102 13.81 9.21 19.18
N PRO A 103 13.88 10.55 18.97
CA PRO A 103 13.16 11.49 19.82
C PRO A 103 11.64 11.32 19.74
N VAL A 104 11.11 11.04 18.55
CA VAL A 104 9.66 10.87 18.33
C VAL A 104 9.13 9.61 19.04
N ALA A 105 9.80 8.48 18.87
CA ALA A 105 9.46 7.22 19.52
C ALA A 105 9.56 7.33 21.05
N LYS A 106 10.65 7.92 21.57
CA LYS A 106 10.83 8.14 23.00
C LYS A 106 9.73 9.02 23.59
N ALA A 107 9.37 10.12 22.92
CA ALA A 107 8.31 11.03 23.37
C ALA A 107 6.93 10.34 23.44
N ASN A 108 6.71 9.31 22.62
CA ASN A 108 5.47 8.53 22.59
C ASN A 108 5.52 7.24 23.43
N GLY A 109 6.50 7.14 24.35
CA GLY A 109 6.59 6.06 25.34
C GLY A 109 7.19 4.76 24.82
N PHE A 110 7.81 4.76 23.64
CA PHE A 110 8.55 3.60 23.16
C PHE A 110 9.88 3.45 23.92
N LYS A 111 10.29 2.20 24.08
CA LYS A 111 11.58 1.84 24.68
C LYS A 111 12.52 1.32 23.60
N MET A 112 13.74 1.86 23.58
CA MET A 112 14.76 1.43 22.64
C MET A 112 15.28 0.04 23.02
N ASN A 113 15.22 -0.89 22.08
CA ASN A 113 15.96 -2.15 22.12
C ASN A 113 17.34 -1.91 21.49
N ARG A 114 18.36 -1.84 22.34
CA ARG A 114 19.75 -1.56 21.91
C ARG A 114 20.38 -2.66 21.06
N ARG A 115 19.88 -3.90 21.12
CA ARG A 115 20.42 -5.00 20.32
C ARG A 115 20.03 -4.85 18.85
N ASP A 116 18.75 -4.57 18.63
CA ASP A 116 18.16 -4.55 17.28
C ASP A 116 18.00 -3.12 16.75
N GLN A 117 18.35 -2.11 17.55
CA GLN A 117 18.18 -0.67 17.27
C GLN A 117 16.72 -0.31 16.92
N THR A 118 15.76 -1.04 17.48
CA THR A 118 14.33 -0.82 17.27
C THR A 118 13.69 -0.17 18.49
N TRP A 119 12.54 0.48 18.28
CA TRP A 119 11.75 1.08 19.34
C TRP A 119 10.49 0.25 19.55
N ALA A 120 10.28 -0.28 20.75
CA ALA A 120 9.14 -1.14 21.05
C ALA A 120 8.24 -0.54 22.14
N LYS A 121 6.93 -0.71 21.98
CA LYS A 121 5.92 -0.37 22.97
C LYS A 121 4.87 -1.50 23.01
N PRO A 122 4.49 -2.01 24.18
CA PRO A 122 3.38 -2.96 24.29
C PRO A 122 2.07 -2.36 23.75
N PHE A 123 1.22 -3.20 23.15
CA PHE A 123 -0.17 -2.82 22.93
C PHE A 123 -0.91 -2.82 24.26
N GLY A 124 -1.44 -1.66 24.67
CA GLY A 124 -2.14 -1.50 25.94
C GLY A 124 -1.33 -1.99 27.15
N THR A 125 -2.03 -2.56 28.12
CA THR A 125 -1.45 -3.08 29.38
C THR A 125 -1.51 -4.61 29.49
N GLU A 126 -2.06 -5.29 28.48
CA GLU A 126 -2.56 -6.67 28.60
C GLU A 126 -1.45 -7.72 28.52
N ASN A 127 -0.54 -7.62 27.56
CA ASN A 127 0.49 -8.64 27.34
C ASN A 127 1.74 -8.07 26.66
N LYS A 128 2.91 -8.33 27.25
CA LYS A 128 4.20 -7.94 26.65
C LYS A 128 4.52 -8.68 25.35
N ALA A 129 3.81 -9.76 25.02
CA ALA A 129 3.93 -10.42 23.73
C ALA A 129 3.37 -9.56 22.59
N TYR A 130 2.37 -8.72 22.88
CA TYR A 130 1.74 -7.85 21.91
C TYR A 130 2.42 -6.48 21.94
N GLN A 131 3.01 -6.10 20.82
CA GLN A 131 3.87 -4.94 20.75
C GLN A 131 3.79 -4.28 19.37
N VAL A 132 3.96 -2.97 19.36
CA VAL A 132 4.38 -2.21 18.20
C VAL A 132 5.89 -2.09 18.25
N ILE A 133 6.55 -2.41 17.15
CA ILE A 133 8.00 -2.29 17.00
C ILE A 133 8.28 -1.40 15.78
N VAL A 134 8.89 -0.24 16.01
CA VAL A 134 9.30 0.69 14.97
C VAL A 134 10.77 0.46 14.64
N PHE A 135 11.06 0.26 13.38
CA PHE A 135 12.43 0.09 12.89
C PHE A 135 13.11 1.45 12.67
N PRO A 136 14.44 1.51 12.78
CA PRO A 136 15.17 2.73 12.48
C PRO A 136 14.97 3.12 11.00
N SER A 137 14.95 4.42 10.72
CA SER A 137 14.91 4.89 9.33
C SER A 137 16.16 4.43 8.59
N GLY A 138 15.98 3.61 7.55
CA GLY A 138 17.07 3.14 6.69
C GLY A 138 17.70 4.26 5.85
N SER A 139 18.36 3.90 4.75
CA SER A 139 18.86 4.88 3.77
C SER A 139 17.71 5.70 3.17
N ASN A 140 16.55 5.08 2.99
CA ASN A 140 15.35 5.76 2.55
C ASN A 140 14.61 6.41 3.73
N LYS A 141 14.79 7.72 3.89
CA LYS A 141 14.13 8.51 4.95
C LYS A 141 12.65 8.78 4.70
N SER A 142 12.16 8.54 3.47
CA SER A 142 10.75 8.68 3.13
C SER A 142 9.89 7.50 3.58
N VAL A 143 10.46 6.51 4.26
CA VAL A 143 9.78 5.26 4.64
C VAL A 143 9.93 5.00 6.15
N CYS A 144 8.80 4.77 6.81
CA CYS A 144 8.69 4.26 8.17
C CYS A 144 8.25 2.80 8.12
N ASN A 145 9.01 1.91 8.76
CA ASN A 145 8.70 0.48 8.86
C ASN A 145 8.33 0.12 10.30
N VAL A 146 7.27 -0.66 10.44
CA VAL A 146 6.70 -1.06 11.71
C VAL A 146 6.35 -2.55 11.65
N GLU A 147 6.65 -3.29 12.72
CA GLU A 147 6.11 -4.61 12.99
C GLU A 147 5.05 -4.51 14.09
N LEU A 148 3.93 -5.17 13.86
CA LEU A 148 2.81 -5.26 14.79
C LEU A 148 2.70 -6.72 15.24
N ARG A 149 2.79 -6.95 16.54
CA ARG A 149 2.51 -8.25 17.18
C ARG A 149 1.22 -8.12 17.97
N TYR A 150 0.20 -8.87 17.61
CA TYR A 150 -1.15 -8.72 18.16
C TYR A 150 -1.78 -10.08 18.48
N PRO A 151 -2.85 -10.13 19.29
CA PRO A 151 -3.55 -11.38 19.56
C PRO A 151 -3.97 -12.08 18.28
N VAL A 152 -3.99 -13.40 18.32
CA VAL A 152 -4.46 -14.22 17.19
C VAL A 152 -5.88 -13.78 16.81
N GLY A 153 -6.09 -13.49 15.53
CA GLY A 153 -7.39 -13.04 15.00
C GLY A 153 -7.59 -11.52 14.94
N ALA A 154 -6.74 -10.70 15.57
CA ALA A 154 -6.91 -9.23 15.56
C ALA A 154 -6.51 -8.55 14.23
N ALA A 155 -5.98 -9.30 13.26
CA ALA A 155 -5.52 -8.77 11.97
C ALA A 155 -6.63 -8.09 11.16
N GLU A 156 -7.86 -8.61 11.22
CA GLU A 156 -8.98 -8.08 10.46
C GLU A 156 -9.41 -6.71 11.00
N ASP A 157 -9.47 -6.56 12.32
CA ASP A 157 -9.83 -5.29 12.96
C ASP A 157 -8.78 -4.20 12.69
N ILE A 158 -7.50 -4.56 12.69
CA ILE A 158 -6.42 -3.65 12.28
C ILE A 158 -6.63 -3.21 10.82
N ALA A 159 -6.90 -4.16 9.92
CA ALA A 159 -7.09 -3.82 8.51
C ALA A 159 -8.32 -2.94 8.26
N LYS A 160 -9.44 -3.20 8.93
CA LYS A 160 -10.64 -2.36 8.88
C LYS A 160 -10.35 -0.94 9.36
N ALA A 161 -9.65 -0.80 10.50
CA ALA A 161 -9.25 0.48 11.03
C ALA A 161 -8.36 1.27 10.06
N LEU A 162 -7.35 0.62 9.48
CA LEU A 162 -6.46 1.23 8.50
C LEU A 162 -7.18 1.63 7.22
N ASN A 163 -8.18 0.85 6.78
CA ASN A 163 -9.02 1.21 5.64
C ASN A 163 -9.85 2.47 5.89
N VAL A 164 -10.48 2.58 7.07
CA VAL A 164 -11.20 3.81 7.46
C VAL A 164 -10.23 4.98 7.55
N TRP A 165 -9.05 4.77 8.15
CA TRP A 165 -8.02 5.80 8.25
C TRP A 165 -7.57 6.31 6.88
N ALA A 166 -7.28 5.41 5.95
CA ALA A 166 -6.92 5.73 4.56
C ALA A 166 -8.01 6.55 3.86
N PHE A 167 -9.28 6.20 4.08
CA PHE A 167 -10.43 6.89 3.49
C PHE A 167 -10.62 8.32 4.02
N VAL A 168 -10.41 8.55 5.32
CA VAL A 168 -10.61 9.87 5.94
C VAL A 168 -9.38 10.78 5.87
N GLN A 169 -8.26 10.30 5.32
CA GLN A 169 -7.08 11.14 5.10
C GLN A 169 -7.35 12.27 4.12
N GLN A 170 -6.55 13.33 4.21
CA GLN A 170 -6.54 14.43 3.25
C GLN A 170 -5.12 14.61 2.70
N PRO A 171 -4.86 14.20 1.45
CA PRO A 171 -5.79 13.55 0.52
C PRO A 171 -6.13 12.10 0.93
N PRO A 172 -7.29 11.57 0.51
CA PRO A 172 -7.64 10.17 0.75
C PRO A 172 -6.67 9.25 0.01
N LEU A 173 -6.41 8.08 0.61
CA LEU A 173 -5.55 7.05 0.02
C LEU A 173 -6.43 5.98 -0.64
N ASP A 174 -6.34 5.84 -1.95
CA ASP A 174 -7.12 4.86 -2.71
C ASP A 174 -6.54 3.46 -2.53
N PRO A 175 -7.36 2.41 -2.35
CA PRO A 175 -6.88 1.05 -2.29
C PRO A 175 -6.25 0.63 -3.63
N THR A 176 -4.96 0.28 -3.63
CA THR A 176 -4.21 -0.03 -4.85
C THR A 176 -3.97 -1.52 -5.05
N ALA A 177 -3.86 -2.31 -3.98
CA ALA A 177 -3.62 -3.74 -4.10
C ALA A 177 -4.14 -4.52 -2.89
N ASN A 178 -4.70 -5.69 -3.18
CA ASN A 178 -4.95 -6.75 -2.20
C ASN A 178 -4.49 -8.07 -2.82
N TYR A 179 -3.24 -8.45 -2.59
CA TYR A 179 -2.69 -9.69 -3.15
C TYR A 179 -2.06 -10.55 -2.06
N THR A 180 -2.25 -11.85 -2.23
CA THR A 180 -1.64 -12.87 -1.38
C THR A 180 -0.46 -13.44 -2.13
N GLN A 181 0.71 -13.37 -1.52
CA GLN A 181 1.87 -14.10 -2.02
C GLN A 181 1.98 -15.39 -1.19
N PRO A 182 1.82 -16.58 -1.81
CA PRO A 182 1.87 -17.85 -1.08
C PRO A 182 3.18 -18.04 -0.33
N GLN A 183 4.28 -17.55 -0.91
CA GLN A 183 5.60 -17.57 -0.32
C GLN A 183 6.47 -16.43 -0.85
N ASP A 184 6.97 -15.60 0.04
CA ASP A 184 7.99 -14.59 -0.20
C ASP A 184 9.40 -15.26 -0.22
N PRO A 185 10.43 -14.56 -0.72
CA PRO A 185 11.81 -15.05 -0.69
C PRO A 185 12.35 -15.41 0.71
N ASP A 186 11.76 -14.85 1.77
CA ASP A 186 12.08 -15.16 3.17
C ASP A 186 11.38 -16.45 3.67
N GLY A 187 10.63 -17.12 2.81
CA GLY A 187 9.90 -18.35 3.11
C GLY A 187 8.57 -18.11 3.86
N LEU A 188 8.13 -16.87 4.04
CA LEU A 188 6.90 -16.53 4.73
C LEU A 188 5.75 -16.24 3.75
N LYS A 189 4.52 -16.48 4.18
CA LYS A 189 3.31 -16.09 3.46
C LYS A 189 2.90 -14.69 3.89
N ARG A 190 2.56 -13.82 2.93
CA ARG A 190 2.04 -12.47 3.22
C ARG A 190 0.77 -12.18 2.45
N VAL A 191 -0.24 -11.68 3.16
CA VAL A 191 -1.44 -11.08 2.57
C VAL A 191 -1.28 -9.58 2.68
N ARG A 192 -1.12 -8.90 1.55
CA ARG A 192 -0.76 -7.49 1.48
C ARG A 192 -1.96 -6.65 1.09
N ARG A 193 -2.17 -5.55 1.81
CA ARG A 193 -3.15 -4.51 1.53
C ARG A 193 -2.41 -3.18 1.41
N SER A 194 -2.68 -2.43 0.34
CA SER A 194 -2.05 -1.14 0.09
C SER A 194 -3.07 -0.07 -0.24
N TRP A 195 -2.80 1.14 0.25
CA TRP A 195 -3.53 2.35 -0.06
C TRP A 195 -2.54 3.43 -0.48
N GLU A 196 -2.84 4.15 -1.55
CA GLU A 196 -1.94 5.16 -2.09
C GLU A 196 -2.71 6.39 -2.58
N TYR A 197 -2.11 7.56 -2.34
CA TYR A 197 -2.41 8.77 -3.08
C TYR A 197 -1.20 9.09 -3.96
N LEU A 198 -1.42 9.19 -5.27
CA LEU A 198 -0.36 9.42 -6.25
C LEU A 198 -0.74 10.58 -7.17
N THR A 199 0.17 11.55 -7.29
CA THR A 199 0.16 12.59 -8.33
C THR A 199 1.48 12.54 -9.11
N THR A 200 1.60 13.38 -10.13
CA THR A 200 2.83 13.52 -10.92
C THR A 200 4.07 13.84 -10.07
N ASN A 201 3.90 14.51 -8.92
CA ASN A 201 5.02 15.01 -8.11
C ASN A 201 4.99 14.55 -6.64
N ARG A 202 4.00 13.76 -6.22
CA ARG A 202 3.85 13.34 -4.82
C ARG A 202 3.24 11.95 -4.73
N SER A 203 3.72 11.14 -3.80
CA SER A 203 3.09 9.87 -3.40
C SER A 203 2.97 9.81 -1.87
N ILE A 204 1.83 9.33 -1.39
CA ILE A 204 1.64 8.90 0.01
C ILE A 204 1.20 7.45 -0.05
N GLY A 205 1.93 6.55 0.60
CA GLY A 205 1.62 5.12 0.59
C GLY A 205 1.49 4.55 1.99
N LEU A 206 0.45 3.74 2.20
CA LEU A 206 0.29 2.88 3.36
C LEU A 206 0.22 1.42 2.88
N ASN A 207 1.06 0.57 3.46
CA ASN A 207 1.02 -0.87 3.23
C ASN A 207 0.86 -1.58 4.57
N TYR A 208 -0.04 -2.55 4.62
CA TYR A 208 -0.19 -3.46 5.75
C TYR A 208 -0.21 -4.89 5.24
N SER A 209 0.63 -5.74 5.81
CA SER A 209 0.71 -7.16 5.47
C SER A 209 0.53 -8.01 6.70
N THR A 210 -0.32 -9.03 6.65
CA THR A 210 -0.25 -10.12 7.63
C THR A 210 0.92 -11.04 7.26
N VAL A 211 1.52 -11.67 8.27
CA VAL A 211 2.68 -12.55 8.07
C VAL A 211 2.43 -13.88 8.75
N ARG A 212 2.47 -14.95 7.97
CA ARG A 212 2.28 -16.33 8.42
C ARG A 212 3.32 -17.26 7.82
N LYS A 213 3.40 -18.47 8.34
CA LYS A 213 4.13 -19.54 7.65
C LYS A 213 3.35 -20.00 6.40
N PRO A 214 3.99 -20.71 5.46
CA PRO A 214 3.33 -21.20 4.25
C PRO A 214 2.12 -22.12 4.51
N ASP A 215 2.09 -22.77 5.67
CA ASP A 215 1.00 -23.64 6.14
C ASP A 215 -0.14 -22.87 6.85
N ASP A 216 -0.17 -21.54 6.75
CA ASP A 216 -1.10 -20.64 7.42
C ASP A 216 -1.04 -20.62 8.96
N SER A 217 -0.07 -21.32 9.57
CA SER A 217 0.18 -21.24 11.00
C SER A 217 0.90 -19.95 11.39
N GLN A 218 0.84 -19.60 12.68
CA GLN A 218 1.49 -18.38 13.18
C GLN A 218 3.02 -18.49 13.08
N VAL A 219 3.66 -17.36 12.78
CA VAL A 219 5.13 -17.24 12.87
C VAL A 219 5.60 -17.47 14.31
N ASN A 220 4.80 -17.04 15.29
CA ASN A 220 5.04 -17.26 16.71
C ASN A 220 3.79 -17.81 17.40
N ALA A 221 3.93 -18.80 18.26
CA ALA A 221 2.80 -19.42 18.96
C ALA A 221 2.02 -18.45 19.89
N LYS A 222 2.60 -17.28 20.23
CA LYS A 222 2.01 -16.34 21.18
C LYS A 222 1.23 -15.19 20.53
N TYR A 223 1.41 -14.93 19.24
CA TYR A 223 0.83 -13.76 18.58
C TYR A 223 0.74 -13.95 17.07
N ASP A 224 -0.21 -13.26 16.45
CA ASP A 224 -0.19 -13.00 15.02
C ASP A 224 0.73 -11.81 14.73
N MET A 225 1.35 -11.81 13.55
CA MET A 225 2.30 -10.79 13.14
C MET A 225 1.80 -10.06 11.89
N GLY A 226 2.00 -8.75 11.87
CA GLY A 226 1.83 -7.93 10.69
C GLY A 226 2.99 -6.96 10.50
N THR A 227 3.23 -6.57 9.26
CA THR A 227 4.18 -5.51 8.92
C THR A 227 3.42 -4.34 8.32
N LEU A 228 3.75 -3.13 8.78
CA LEU A 228 3.17 -1.88 8.33
C LEU A 228 4.27 -0.97 7.81
N GLN A 229 4.03 -0.38 6.65
CA GLN A 229 4.95 0.55 6.03
C GLN A 229 4.18 1.80 5.63
N TYR A 230 4.64 2.95 6.11
CA TYR A 230 4.13 4.26 5.74
C TYR A 230 5.21 5.04 4.98
N GLN A 231 4.81 5.74 3.92
CA GLN A 231 5.75 6.52 3.12
C GLN A 231 5.14 7.81 2.58
N GLU A 232 5.96 8.85 2.49
CA GLU A 232 5.64 10.10 1.77
C GLU A 232 6.82 10.46 0.86
N ARG A 233 6.58 10.55 -0.44
CA ARG A 233 7.59 10.85 -1.45
C ARG A 233 7.20 12.07 -2.26
N THR A 234 8.21 12.82 -2.66
CA THR A 234 8.12 13.88 -3.67
C THR A 234 9.08 13.52 -4.79
N PHE A 235 8.67 13.72 -6.04
CA PHE A 235 9.45 13.41 -7.24
C PHE A 235 10.01 14.67 -7.89
#